data_AF-A0A2M7F9I5-F1
#
_entry.id   AF-A0A2M7F9I5-F1
#
_cell.length_a   1.000
_cell.length_b   1.000
_cell.length_c   1.000
_cell.angle_alpha   90.00
_cell.angle_beta   90.00
_cell.angle_gamma   90.00
#
_symmetry.space_group_name_H-M   'P 1'
#
loop_
_entity.id
_entity.type
_entity.pdbx_description
1 polymer ?
#
loop_
_entity_poly.entity_id
_entity_poly.type
_entity_poly.pdbx_seq_one_letter_code
_entity_poly.pdbx_strand_id
1 'polypeptide(L)'
;MPTPNDSNLPRGVHIVQDPNAGLIVSTELADLLVSSRNSYDWPESTGASKSQQTILDLETQAGNWIAEIDPAKAHALIQRVSIWGGNNVWAQTDIDLASPAIKKDMMAAIQAIRDPNTLAVGLDRLSELPGLRLIMATKVYRFYCPTVGAAVDRHASYFFNSLDVVDAHEVWRKAVAFKREWANGAHTNSRLAIYNPRYYQRNRDEYINSYLPVVTQIAKSLNRMGVTYTCAATKQSKLWRPADVEMAAYYWWARHGLS
;
A
#
# COMPACT_ATOMS: atom_id res chain seq x y z
N MET A 1 -26.11 -11.03 0.10
CA MET A 1 -25.82 -9.82 0.90
C MET A 1 -25.06 -8.84 0.03
N PRO A 2 -25.37 -7.53 0.06
CA PRO A 2 -24.69 -6.56 -0.78
C PRO A 2 -23.20 -6.48 -0.38
N THR A 3 -22.33 -6.61 -1.37
CA THR A 3 -20.89 -6.35 -1.23
C THR A 3 -20.66 -4.90 -0.81
N PRO A 4 -19.59 -4.61 -0.02
CA PRO A 4 -19.19 -3.23 0.21
C PRO A 4 -19.08 -2.48 -1.12
N ASN A 5 -19.80 -1.37 -1.25
CA ASN A 5 -19.82 -0.60 -2.49
C ASN A 5 -18.48 0.10 -2.69
N ASP A 6 -17.79 -0.25 -3.77
CA ASP A 6 -16.72 0.56 -4.32
C ASP A 6 -17.41 1.77 -5.00
N SER A 7 -16.98 3.00 -4.68
CA SER A 7 -17.56 4.21 -5.28
C SER A 7 -16.97 4.48 -6.67
N ASN A 8 -17.54 5.42 -7.42
CA ASN A 8 -16.94 5.86 -8.67
C ASN A 8 -15.94 6.99 -8.39
N LEU A 9 -14.74 6.86 -8.95
CA LEU A 9 -13.79 7.97 -9.04
C LEU A 9 -14.38 9.10 -9.91
N PRO A 10 -13.86 10.34 -9.81
CA PRO A 10 -14.28 11.43 -10.69
C PRO A 10 -14.19 11.06 -12.16
N ARG A 11 -15.06 11.66 -12.99
CA ARG A 11 -15.04 11.44 -14.44
C ARG A 11 -13.66 11.76 -15.02
N GLY A 12 -13.18 10.92 -15.93
CA GLY A 12 -11.86 11.07 -16.55
C GLY A 12 -10.73 10.41 -15.76
N VAL A 13 -10.93 9.98 -14.52
CA VAL A 13 -9.92 9.25 -13.73
C VAL A 13 -9.89 7.78 -14.15
N HIS A 14 -8.93 7.41 -15.00
CA HIS A 14 -8.78 6.04 -15.51
C HIS A 14 -7.34 5.80 -15.98
N ILE A 15 -7.04 4.55 -16.33
CA ILE A 15 -5.80 4.12 -16.96
C ILE A 15 -6.14 3.65 -18.38
N VAL A 16 -5.35 4.03 -19.37
CA VAL A 16 -5.39 3.46 -20.72
C VAL A 16 -4.34 2.36 -20.82
N GLN A 17 -4.74 1.17 -21.27
CA GLN A 17 -3.83 0.09 -21.59
C GLN A 17 -3.39 0.20 -23.04
N ASP A 18 -2.15 0.64 -23.24
CA ASP A 18 -1.50 0.69 -24.54
C ASP A 18 -0.72 -0.61 -24.79
N PRO A 19 -0.91 -1.29 -25.95
CA PRO A 19 -0.21 -2.53 -26.27
C PRO A 19 1.32 -2.42 -26.30
N ASN A 20 1.86 -1.22 -26.58
CA ASN A 20 3.29 -0.99 -26.79
C ASN A 20 3.94 -0.24 -25.61
N ALA A 21 3.21 0.67 -24.97
CA ALA A 21 3.70 1.50 -23.88
C ALA A 21 3.31 0.98 -22.48
N GLY A 22 2.43 0.00 -22.40
CA GLY A 22 1.88 -0.52 -21.14
C GLY A 22 0.75 0.36 -20.61
N LEU A 23 0.64 0.52 -19.29
CA LEU A 23 -0.40 1.36 -18.69
C LEU A 23 0.01 2.84 -18.80
N ILE A 24 -0.89 3.66 -19.35
CA ILE A 24 -0.80 5.11 -19.46
C ILE A 24 -1.86 5.72 -18.55
N VAL A 25 -1.47 6.65 -17.68
CA VAL A 25 -2.43 7.35 -16.81
C VAL A 25 -3.13 8.47 -17.58
N SER A 26 -4.44 8.65 -17.35
CA SER A 26 -5.13 9.83 -17.86
C SER A 26 -4.62 11.11 -17.18
N THR A 27 -4.83 12.26 -17.83
CA THR A 27 -4.47 13.57 -17.26
C THR A 27 -5.17 13.80 -15.93
N GLU A 28 -6.45 13.48 -15.83
CA GLU A 28 -7.23 13.66 -14.60
C GLU A 28 -6.75 12.75 -13.47
N LEU A 29 -6.31 11.51 -13.78
CA LEU A 29 -5.68 10.64 -12.78
C LEU A 29 -4.33 11.21 -12.33
N ALA A 30 -3.52 11.73 -13.26
CA ALA A 30 -2.24 12.35 -12.92
C ALA A 30 -2.42 13.57 -11.99
N ASP A 31 -3.33 14.48 -12.33
CA ASP A 31 -3.62 15.67 -11.52
C ASP A 31 -4.15 15.31 -10.13
N LEU A 32 -5.05 14.32 -10.06
CA LEU A 32 -5.56 13.80 -8.80
C LEU A 32 -4.42 13.26 -7.92
N LEU A 33 -3.56 12.41 -8.47
CA LEU A 33 -2.45 11.82 -7.74
C LEU A 33 -1.47 12.91 -7.28
N VAL A 34 -1.09 13.86 -8.15
CA VAL A 34 -0.18 14.97 -7.80
C VAL A 34 -0.75 15.79 -6.66
N SER A 35 -2.01 16.24 -6.77
CA SER A 35 -2.67 17.04 -5.74
C SER A 35 -2.74 16.30 -4.39
N SER A 36 -3.10 15.03 -4.43
CA SER A 36 -3.20 14.18 -3.23
C SER A 36 -1.84 13.91 -2.60
N ARG A 37 -0.80 13.69 -3.41
CA ARG A 37 0.55 13.42 -2.89
C ARG A 37 1.22 14.67 -2.32
N ASN A 38 0.99 15.84 -2.93
CA ASN A 38 1.46 17.13 -2.43
C ASN A 38 0.88 17.43 -1.05
N SER A 39 -0.42 17.16 -0.89
CA SER A 39 -1.19 17.45 0.33
C SER A 39 -1.24 16.29 1.32
N TYR A 40 -0.50 15.19 1.05
CA TYR A 40 -0.57 13.96 1.84
C TYR A 40 -0.39 14.25 3.34
N ASP A 41 -1.45 13.99 4.10
CA ASP A 41 -1.51 14.22 5.54
C ASP A 41 -2.04 12.98 6.27
N TRP A 42 -1.16 12.33 7.04
CA TRP A 42 -1.46 11.12 7.78
C TRP A 42 -0.64 11.05 9.07
N PRO A 43 -1.28 10.85 10.24
CA PRO A 43 -2.73 10.88 10.47
C PRO A 43 -3.39 12.22 10.10
N GLU A 44 -4.70 12.23 9.85
CA GLU A 44 -5.42 13.45 9.51
C GLU A 44 -5.16 14.58 10.52
N SER A 45 -5.00 15.81 10.03
CA SER A 45 -4.70 17.01 10.83
C SER A 45 -3.28 17.07 11.41
N THR A 46 -2.37 16.19 10.98
CA THR A 46 -0.94 16.26 11.36
C THR A 46 -0.20 17.38 10.60
N GLY A 47 -0.71 17.74 9.41
CA GLY A 47 -0.11 18.65 8.46
C GLY A 47 0.86 17.95 7.50
N ALA A 48 0.71 18.24 6.21
CA ALA A 48 1.43 17.53 5.14
C ALA A 48 2.96 17.52 5.29
N SER A 49 3.56 18.61 5.79
CA SER A 49 5.01 18.67 6.03
C SER A 49 5.47 17.63 7.06
N LYS A 50 4.78 17.57 8.21
CA LYS A 50 5.13 16.66 9.32
C LYS A 50 4.83 15.20 8.97
N SER A 51 3.69 14.96 8.33
CA SER A 51 3.28 13.63 7.84
C SER A 51 4.30 13.05 6.87
N GLN A 52 4.74 13.84 5.88
CA GLN A 52 5.75 13.40 4.92
C GLN A 52 7.15 13.28 5.55
N GLN A 53 7.52 14.15 6.49
CA GLN A 53 8.79 14.03 7.21
C GLN A 53 8.85 12.72 8.00
N THR A 54 7.77 12.36 8.68
CA THR A 54 7.67 11.11 9.46
C THR A 54 7.94 9.87 8.58
N ILE A 55 7.46 9.89 7.33
CA ILE A 55 7.71 8.81 6.37
C ILE A 55 9.17 8.80 5.92
N LEU A 56 9.77 9.96 5.63
CA LEU A 56 11.18 10.05 5.26
C LEU A 56 12.10 9.57 6.39
N ASP A 57 11.78 9.91 7.63
CA ASP A 57 12.53 9.45 8.80
C ASP A 57 12.42 7.94 8.97
N LEU A 58 11.23 7.37 8.75
CA LEU A 58 11.01 5.93 8.80
C LEU A 58 11.68 5.19 7.63
N GLU A 59 11.65 5.74 6.41
CA GLU A 59 12.40 5.20 5.26
C GLU A 59 13.90 5.20 5.53
N THR A 60 14.43 6.26 6.15
CA THR A 60 15.85 6.37 6.52
C THR A 60 16.22 5.34 7.59
N GLN A 61 15.42 5.21 8.64
CA GLN A 61 15.62 4.20 9.69
C GLN A 61 15.55 2.77 9.14
N ALA A 62 14.55 2.50 8.30
CA ALA A 62 14.41 1.21 7.63
C ALA A 62 15.65 0.90 6.78
N GLY A 63 16.13 1.86 5.97
CA GLY A 63 17.35 1.71 5.19
C GLY A 63 18.57 1.28 6.03
N ASN A 64 18.75 1.90 7.19
CA ASN A 64 19.84 1.56 8.12
C ASN A 64 19.69 0.14 8.70
N TRP A 65 18.47 -0.29 9.03
CA TRP A 65 18.23 -1.64 9.54
C TRP A 65 18.37 -2.72 8.47
N ILE A 66 17.99 -2.42 7.23
CA ILE A 66 18.03 -3.35 6.10
C ILE A 66 19.46 -3.67 5.67
N ALA A 67 20.36 -2.68 5.75
CA ALA A 67 21.76 -2.83 5.36
C ALA A 67 22.47 -3.99 6.07
N GLU A 68 22.11 -4.24 7.34
CA GLU A 68 22.69 -5.29 8.17
C GLU A 68 21.60 -5.96 9.01
N ILE A 69 20.63 -6.60 8.35
CA ILE A 69 19.46 -7.16 9.03
C ILE A 69 19.85 -8.26 10.03
N ASP A 70 19.32 -8.16 11.25
CA ASP A 70 19.41 -9.15 12.31
C ASP A 70 18.04 -9.28 13.01
N PRO A 71 17.83 -10.23 13.95
CA PRO A 71 16.53 -10.39 14.61
C PRO A 71 16.04 -9.14 15.37
N ALA A 72 16.94 -8.35 15.97
CA ALA A 72 16.57 -7.15 16.70
C ALA A 72 16.17 -6.01 15.75
N LYS A 73 16.90 -5.84 14.64
CA LYS A 73 16.59 -4.84 13.60
C LYS A 73 15.33 -5.19 12.82
N ALA A 74 15.11 -6.48 12.53
CA ALA A 74 13.86 -6.98 11.94
C ALA A 74 12.66 -6.67 12.83
N HIS A 75 12.79 -6.95 14.14
CA HIS A 75 11.78 -6.61 15.14
C HIS A 75 11.53 -5.10 15.20
N ALA A 76 12.58 -4.28 15.27
CA ALA A 76 12.47 -2.82 15.30
C ALA A 76 11.77 -2.24 14.05
N LEU A 77 12.08 -2.77 12.85
CA LEU A 77 11.41 -2.40 11.61
C LEU A 77 9.91 -2.70 11.70
N ILE A 78 9.55 -3.93 12.06
CA ILE A 78 8.14 -4.33 12.19
C ILE A 78 7.42 -3.47 13.23
N GLN A 79 8.04 -3.22 14.38
CA GLN A 79 7.48 -2.41 15.45
C GLN A 79 7.18 -0.98 14.97
N ARG A 80 8.16 -0.31 14.34
CA ARG A 80 7.96 1.06 13.86
C ARG A 80 6.93 1.15 12.73
N VAL A 81 6.94 0.19 11.81
CA VAL A 81 5.93 0.13 10.75
C VAL A 81 4.54 -0.14 11.32
N SER A 82 4.42 -0.98 12.36
CA SER A 82 3.17 -1.26 13.07
C SER A 82 2.58 0.00 13.72
N ILE A 83 3.42 0.78 14.40
CA ILE A 83 3.04 2.07 15.01
C ILE A 83 2.60 3.07 13.95
N TRP A 84 3.43 3.31 12.93
CA TRP A 84 3.10 4.23 11.83
C TRP A 84 1.83 3.80 11.07
N GLY A 85 1.69 2.49 10.87
CA GLY A 85 0.60 1.89 10.13
C GLY A 85 -0.74 1.91 10.87
N GLY A 86 -0.79 2.41 12.11
CA GLY A 86 -1.99 2.51 12.92
C GLY A 86 -2.51 1.15 13.40
N ASN A 87 -1.62 0.20 13.68
CA ASN A 87 -2.04 -1.11 14.19
C ASN A 87 -2.73 -0.97 15.55
N ASN A 88 -3.61 -1.90 15.89
CA ASN A 88 -4.30 -1.85 17.18
C ASN A 88 -3.33 -2.13 18.35
N VAL A 89 -3.65 -1.60 19.53
CA VAL A 89 -2.78 -1.67 20.72
C VAL A 89 -2.41 -3.10 21.10
N TRP A 90 -3.36 -4.05 21.03
CA TRP A 90 -3.07 -5.46 21.35
C TRP A 90 -2.06 -6.07 20.39
N ALA A 91 -2.23 -5.84 19.09
CA ALA A 91 -1.27 -6.29 18.08
C ALA A 91 0.11 -5.63 18.25
N GLN A 92 0.16 -4.35 18.65
CA GLN A 92 1.42 -3.68 18.98
C GLN A 92 2.09 -4.33 20.19
N THR A 93 1.34 -4.61 21.26
CA THR A 93 1.85 -5.31 22.45
C THR A 93 2.39 -6.71 22.10
N ASP A 94 1.68 -7.48 21.26
CA ASP A 94 2.14 -8.81 20.81
C ASP A 94 3.47 -8.72 20.06
N ILE A 95 3.65 -7.69 19.24
CA ILE A 95 4.91 -7.42 18.54
C ILE A 95 5.98 -7.00 19.54
N ASP A 96 5.69 -6.07 20.44
CA ASP A 96 6.65 -5.54 21.42
C ASP A 96 7.22 -6.65 22.33
N LEU A 97 6.35 -7.58 22.74
CA LEU A 97 6.66 -8.71 23.61
C LEU A 97 7.15 -9.96 22.85
N ALA A 98 7.49 -9.84 21.55
CA ALA A 98 7.97 -10.95 20.74
C ALA A 98 9.18 -11.66 21.39
N SER A 99 9.08 -12.98 21.52
CA SER A 99 10.15 -13.83 22.05
C SER A 99 11.35 -13.86 21.09
N PRO A 100 12.55 -14.28 21.54
CA PRO A 100 13.72 -14.42 20.66
C PRO A 100 13.47 -15.32 19.44
N ALA A 101 12.65 -16.37 19.59
CA ALA A 101 12.25 -17.23 18.49
C ALA A 101 11.40 -16.47 17.46
N ILE A 102 10.39 -15.73 17.92
CA ILE A 102 9.54 -14.91 17.04
C ILE A 102 10.37 -13.84 16.32
N LYS A 103 11.36 -13.22 16.98
CA LYS A 103 12.25 -12.25 16.32
C LYS A 103 13.09 -12.87 15.20
N LYS A 104 13.49 -14.13 15.38
CA LYS A 104 14.18 -14.89 14.31
C LYS A 104 13.25 -15.19 13.15
N ASP A 105 12.00 -15.55 13.43
CA ASP A 105 10.98 -15.80 12.41
C ASP A 105 10.61 -14.51 11.65
N MET A 106 10.50 -13.38 12.35
CA MET A 106 10.37 -12.04 11.78
C MET A 106 11.48 -11.76 10.76
N MET A 107 12.75 -11.98 11.14
CA MET A 107 13.89 -11.78 10.24
C MET A 107 13.80 -12.70 9.02
N ALA A 108 13.52 -13.99 9.22
CA ALA A 108 13.42 -14.95 8.13
C ALA A 108 12.28 -14.62 7.15
N ALA A 109 11.15 -14.13 7.67
CA ALA A 109 10.01 -13.70 6.86
C ALA A 109 10.32 -12.43 6.06
N ILE A 110 10.99 -11.45 6.68
CA ILE A 110 11.47 -10.23 6.01
C ILE A 110 12.49 -10.54 4.90
N GLN A 111 13.41 -11.47 5.13
CA GLN A 111 14.36 -11.87 4.10
C GLN A 111 13.67 -12.54 2.91
N ALA A 112 12.62 -13.32 3.17
CA ALA A 112 11.84 -14.00 2.12
C ALA A 112 11.00 -13.04 1.25
N ILE A 113 10.59 -11.87 1.74
CA ILE A 113 9.87 -10.89 0.91
C ILE A 113 10.80 -10.10 -0.04
N ARG A 114 12.13 -10.24 0.06
CA ARG A 114 13.08 -9.52 -0.80
C ARG A 114 13.04 -9.99 -2.26
N ASP A 115 12.93 -11.30 -2.45
CA ASP A 115 12.96 -11.93 -3.76
C ASP A 115 11.53 -12.04 -4.31
N PRO A 116 11.24 -11.52 -5.52
CA PRO A 116 9.95 -11.67 -6.16
C PRO A 116 9.44 -13.12 -6.22
N ASN A 117 10.34 -14.10 -6.36
CA ASN A 117 9.98 -15.52 -6.43
C ASN A 117 9.51 -16.09 -5.09
N THR A 118 9.92 -15.49 -3.97
CA THR A 118 9.54 -15.91 -2.62
C THR A 118 8.60 -14.93 -1.93
N LEU A 119 8.17 -13.87 -2.62
CA LEU A 119 7.32 -12.81 -2.06
C LEU A 119 6.04 -13.36 -1.44
N ALA A 120 5.34 -14.27 -2.13
CA ALA A 120 4.12 -14.89 -1.61
C ALA A 120 4.38 -15.64 -0.29
N VAL A 121 5.44 -16.43 -0.23
CA VAL A 121 5.85 -17.18 0.97
C VAL A 121 6.27 -16.23 2.10
N GLY A 122 7.00 -15.17 1.78
CA GLY A 122 7.39 -14.16 2.75
C GLY A 122 6.18 -13.42 3.34
N LEU A 123 5.19 -13.06 2.52
CA LEU A 123 3.95 -12.44 2.96
C LEU A 123 3.09 -13.38 3.81
N ASP A 124 3.06 -14.68 3.48
CA ASP A 124 2.42 -15.70 4.31
C ASP A 124 3.04 -15.77 5.69
N ARG A 125 4.37 -15.95 5.75
CA ARG A 125 5.10 -16.01 7.01
C ARG A 125 4.91 -14.74 7.83
N LEU A 126 4.98 -13.56 7.23
CA LEU A 126 4.70 -12.31 7.92
C LEU A 126 3.25 -12.25 8.43
N SER A 127 2.28 -12.70 7.66
CA SER A 127 0.86 -12.63 8.02
C SER A 127 0.46 -13.62 9.13
N GLU A 128 1.23 -14.70 9.29
CA GLU A 128 1.10 -15.68 10.37
C GLU A 128 1.67 -15.18 11.70
N LEU A 129 2.62 -14.23 11.67
CA LEU A 129 3.19 -13.65 12.88
C LEU A 129 2.13 -12.85 13.67
N PRO A 130 2.21 -12.84 15.02
CA PRO A 130 1.30 -12.10 15.87
C PRO A 130 1.18 -10.63 15.49
N GLY A 131 -0.05 -10.14 15.40
CA GLY A 131 -0.35 -8.73 15.16
C GLY A 131 -0.16 -8.21 13.73
N LEU A 132 0.38 -8.98 12.77
CA LEU A 132 0.67 -8.45 11.43
C LEU A 132 -0.47 -8.62 10.44
N ARG A 133 -0.84 -9.86 10.11
CA ARG A 133 -1.77 -10.16 9.00
C ARG A 133 -1.34 -9.51 7.67
N LEU A 134 -2.14 -9.70 6.60
CA LEU A 134 -1.77 -9.25 5.27
C LEU A 134 -1.50 -7.74 5.18
N ILE A 135 -2.39 -6.92 5.76
CA ILE A 135 -2.28 -5.45 5.67
C ILE A 135 -0.94 -4.99 6.25
N MET A 136 -0.56 -5.42 7.45
CA MET A 136 0.72 -5.00 8.03
C MET A 136 1.90 -5.63 7.31
N ALA A 137 1.78 -6.88 6.83
CA ALA A 137 2.83 -7.51 6.02
C ALA A 137 3.14 -6.68 4.77
N THR A 138 2.13 -6.13 4.08
CA THR A 138 2.35 -5.25 2.91
C THR A 138 2.99 -3.91 3.29
N LYS A 139 2.69 -3.37 4.48
CA LYS A 139 3.36 -2.16 5.01
C LYS A 139 4.83 -2.44 5.33
N VAL A 140 5.15 -3.59 5.93
CA VAL A 140 6.53 -4.01 6.19
C VAL A 140 7.28 -4.17 4.85
N TYR A 141 6.67 -4.82 3.86
CA TYR A 141 7.24 -4.95 2.52
C TYR A 141 7.51 -3.60 1.85
N ARG A 142 6.59 -2.62 1.96
CA ARG A 142 6.78 -1.26 1.44
C ARG A 142 8.06 -0.60 1.96
N PHE A 143 8.35 -0.70 3.26
CA PHE A 143 9.56 -0.11 3.83
C PHE A 143 10.81 -0.96 3.62
N TYR A 144 10.66 -2.28 3.54
CA TYR A 144 11.78 -3.20 3.29
C TYR A 144 12.26 -3.16 1.83
N CYS A 145 11.36 -2.95 0.88
CA CYS A 145 11.63 -2.89 -0.56
C CYS A 145 11.18 -1.54 -1.15
N PRO A 146 11.76 -0.40 -0.75
CA PRO A 146 11.22 0.94 -1.01
C PRO A 146 11.14 1.36 -2.48
N THR A 147 11.84 0.67 -3.38
CA THR A 147 11.83 0.95 -4.82
C THR A 147 10.69 0.27 -5.57
N VAL A 148 10.16 -0.83 -5.03
CA VAL A 148 9.16 -1.70 -5.69
C VAL A 148 7.92 -1.96 -4.84
N GLY A 149 8.03 -1.77 -3.53
CA GLY A 149 6.98 -2.04 -2.56
C GLY A 149 5.95 -0.92 -2.46
N ALA A 150 4.71 -1.32 -2.22
CA ALA A 150 3.59 -0.44 -1.90
C ALA A 150 2.69 -1.15 -0.88
N ALA A 151 2.15 -0.43 0.09
CA ALA A 151 1.23 -1.03 1.05
C ALA A 151 -0.17 -1.20 0.44
N VAL A 152 -1.02 -2.03 1.04
CA VAL A 152 -2.46 -1.98 0.78
C VAL A 152 -3.21 -1.97 2.10
N ASP A 153 -4.21 -1.10 2.20
CA ASP A 153 -5.15 -1.03 3.31
C ASP A 153 -6.56 -0.76 2.81
N ARG A 154 -7.49 -0.44 3.73
CA ARG A 154 -8.89 -0.18 3.44
C ARG A 154 -9.09 0.89 2.35
N HIS A 155 -8.34 2.00 2.44
CA HIS A 155 -8.53 3.18 1.61
C HIS A 155 -7.87 3.00 0.24
N ALA A 156 -6.62 2.51 0.23
CA ALA A 156 -5.96 2.14 -1.01
C ALA A 156 -6.75 1.08 -1.78
N SER A 157 -7.22 0.01 -1.12
CA SER A 157 -7.98 -1.03 -1.80
C SER A 157 -9.30 -0.53 -2.38
N TYR A 158 -9.92 0.49 -1.79
CA TYR A 158 -11.11 1.09 -2.39
C TYR A 158 -10.76 1.85 -3.66
N PHE A 159 -9.76 2.73 -3.59
CA PHE A 159 -9.34 3.54 -4.72
C PHE A 159 -9.06 2.67 -5.95
N PHE A 160 -8.30 1.60 -5.78
CA PHE A 160 -7.92 0.75 -6.91
C PHE A 160 -9.02 -0.22 -7.34
N ASN A 161 -9.90 -0.69 -6.44
CA ASN A 161 -11.10 -1.43 -6.86
C ASN A 161 -12.04 -0.53 -7.70
N SER A 162 -12.03 0.78 -7.45
CA SER A 162 -12.84 1.77 -8.17
C SER A 162 -12.19 2.23 -9.48
N LEU A 163 -10.87 2.16 -9.58
CA LEU A 163 -10.11 2.63 -10.74
C LEU A 163 -10.33 1.73 -11.96
N ASP A 164 -10.71 2.34 -13.07
CA ASP A 164 -10.89 1.64 -14.33
C ASP A 164 -9.61 1.64 -15.19
N VAL A 165 -9.42 0.53 -15.91
CA VAL A 165 -8.48 0.35 -17.00
C VAL A 165 -9.29 0.17 -18.28
N VAL A 166 -9.03 0.98 -19.29
CA VAL A 166 -9.63 0.88 -20.63
C VAL A 166 -8.58 0.37 -21.60
N ASP A 167 -8.90 -0.65 -22.40
CA ASP A 167 -8.00 -1.14 -23.44
C ASP A 167 -8.21 -0.46 -24.79
N ALA A 168 -7.40 -0.85 -25.79
CA ALA A 168 -7.48 -0.31 -27.16
C ALA A 168 -8.82 -0.60 -27.87
N HIS A 169 -9.66 -1.47 -27.32
CA HIS A 169 -10.99 -1.82 -27.83
C HIS A 169 -12.12 -1.17 -27.01
N GLU A 170 -11.79 -0.18 -26.18
CA GLU A 170 -12.72 0.51 -25.27
C GLU A 170 -13.40 -0.44 -24.27
N VAL A 171 -12.77 -1.58 -23.94
CA VAL A 171 -13.27 -2.47 -22.90
C VAL A 171 -12.82 -1.96 -21.53
N TRP A 172 -13.80 -1.63 -20.69
CA TRP A 172 -13.58 -1.12 -19.34
C TRP A 172 -13.54 -2.26 -18.32
N ARG A 173 -12.50 -2.28 -17.50
CA ARG A 173 -12.34 -3.24 -16.40
C ARG A 173 -11.74 -2.58 -15.16
N LYS A 174 -12.00 -3.14 -13.98
CA LYS A 174 -11.36 -2.66 -12.75
C LYS A 174 -9.86 -2.99 -12.73
N ALA A 175 -9.07 -2.07 -12.20
CA ALA A 175 -7.62 -2.21 -12.11
C ALA A 175 -7.21 -3.35 -11.17
N VAL A 176 -7.96 -3.54 -10.08
CA VAL A 176 -7.83 -4.66 -9.14
C VAL A 176 -9.20 -5.13 -8.68
N ALA A 177 -9.25 -6.33 -8.10
CA ALA A 177 -10.47 -6.99 -7.65
C ALA A 177 -10.35 -7.56 -6.22
N PHE A 178 -9.85 -6.75 -5.29
CA PHE A 178 -9.72 -7.14 -3.89
C PHE A 178 -11.08 -7.55 -3.31
N LYS A 179 -11.11 -8.70 -2.65
CA LYS A 179 -12.29 -9.17 -1.93
C LYS A 179 -12.42 -8.40 -0.62
N ARG A 180 -13.51 -7.66 -0.49
CA ARG A 180 -13.90 -6.92 0.71
C ARG A 180 -15.04 -7.60 1.45
N GLU A 181 -15.13 -7.33 2.75
CA GLU A 181 -16.22 -7.75 3.63
C GLU A 181 -16.60 -6.62 4.59
N TRP A 182 -17.83 -6.65 5.09
CA TRP A 182 -18.25 -5.78 6.18
C TRP A 182 -17.54 -6.20 7.47
N ALA A 183 -16.96 -5.23 8.17
CA ALA A 183 -16.28 -5.43 9.44
C ALA A 183 -17.26 -5.61 10.61
N ASN A 184 -18.52 -5.16 10.45
CA ASN A 184 -19.57 -5.25 11.45
C ASN A 184 -20.93 -5.57 10.78
N GLY A 185 -21.90 -6.06 11.56
CA GLY A 185 -23.25 -6.37 11.06
C GLY A 185 -24.08 -5.13 10.69
N ALA A 186 -23.64 -3.93 11.12
CA ALA A 186 -24.27 -2.66 10.75
C ALA A 186 -23.90 -2.19 9.34
N HIS A 187 -22.92 -2.84 8.69
CA HIS A 187 -22.47 -2.52 7.33
C HIS A 187 -22.03 -1.06 7.16
N THR A 188 -21.44 -0.48 8.21
CA THR A 188 -20.93 0.90 8.20
C THR A 188 -19.43 0.95 7.91
N ASN A 189 -18.71 -0.13 8.15
CA ASN A 189 -17.27 -0.21 7.92
C ASN A 189 -16.93 -1.49 7.18
N SER A 190 -16.15 -1.36 6.11
CA SER A 190 -15.66 -2.50 5.34
C SER A 190 -14.15 -2.64 5.47
N ARG A 191 -13.65 -3.87 5.32
CA ARG A 191 -12.23 -4.22 5.34
C ARG A 191 -11.90 -5.19 4.21
N LEU A 192 -10.61 -5.41 3.96
CA LEU A 192 -10.16 -6.54 3.16
C LEU A 192 -10.53 -7.85 3.86
N ALA A 193 -11.06 -8.80 3.11
CA ALA A 193 -11.42 -10.12 3.62
C ALA A 193 -10.16 -10.98 3.77
N ILE A 194 -9.48 -10.84 4.91
CA ILE A 194 -8.19 -11.51 5.19
C ILE A 194 -8.24 -12.46 6.38
N TYR A 195 -9.38 -12.56 7.07
CA TYR A 195 -9.56 -13.41 8.24
C TYR A 195 -10.06 -14.82 7.88
N ASN A 196 -10.67 -14.97 6.71
CA ASN A 196 -10.98 -16.27 6.12
C ASN A 196 -9.78 -16.74 5.29
N PRO A 197 -9.25 -17.97 5.48
CA PRO A 197 -8.06 -18.46 4.76
C PRO A 197 -8.18 -18.41 3.23
N ARG A 198 -9.36 -18.74 2.68
CA ARG A 198 -9.60 -18.70 1.23
C ARG A 198 -9.56 -17.27 0.68
N TYR A 199 -10.13 -16.32 1.40
CA TYR A 199 -10.12 -14.91 0.98
C TYR A 199 -8.78 -14.24 1.24
N TYR A 200 -8.06 -14.66 2.29
CA TYR A 200 -6.67 -14.27 2.51
C TYR A 200 -5.81 -14.63 1.30
N GLN A 201 -5.82 -15.90 0.86
CA GLN A 201 -5.03 -16.34 -0.29
C GLN A 201 -5.39 -15.54 -1.55
N ARG A 202 -6.69 -15.38 -1.83
CA ARG A 202 -7.16 -14.56 -2.96
C ARG A 202 -6.63 -13.13 -2.88
N ASN A 203 -6.73 -12.47 -1.73
CA ASN A 203 -6.29 -11.08 -1.58
C ASN A 203 -4.77 -10.93 -1.61
N ARG A 204 -4.02 -11.91 -1.11
CA ARG A 204 -2.56 -11.96 -1.26
C ARG A 204 -2.18 -12.08 -2.73
N ASP A 205 -2.82 -12.99 -3.47
CA ASP A 205 -2.55 -13.19 -4.89
C ASP A 205 -2.96 -11.96 -5.71
N GLU A 206 -4.08 -11.30 -5.39
CA GLU A 206 -4.48 -10.02 -5.99
C GLU A 206 -3.45 -8.91 -5.71
N TYR A 207 -2.93 -8.86 -4.48
CA TYR A 207 -1.90 -7.90 -4.09
C TYR A 207 -0.62 -8.06 -4.93
N ILE A 208 -0.15 -9.29 -5.11
CA ILE A 208 1.08 -9.60 -5.83
C ILE A 208 0.89 -9.46 -7.35
N ASN A 209 -0.18 -10.05 -7.89
CA ASN A 209 -0.32 -10.26 -9.34
C ASN A 209 -1.03 -9.10 -10.05
N SER A 210 -1.81 -8.30 -9.33
CA SER A 210 -2.57 -7.19 -9.91
C SER A 210 -2.11 -5.85 -9.34
N TYR A 211 -2.21 -5.70 -8.01
CA TYR A 211 -2.01 -4.41 -7.36
C TYR A 211 -0.58 -3.87 -7.51
N LEU A 212 0.44 -4.64 -7.11
CA LEU A 212 1.85 -4.23 -7.21
C LEU A 212 2.24 -3.86 -8.66
N PRO A 213 1.89 -4.66 -9.69
CA PRO A 213 2.09 -4.28 -11.08
C PRO A 213 1.38 -2.97 -11.47
N VAL A 214 0.11 -2.79 -11.09
CA VAL A 214 -0.66 -1.57 -11.42
C VAL A 214 0.01 -0.33 -10.83
N VAL A 215 0.30 -0.30 -9.53
CA VAL A 215 0.93 0.89 -8.90
C VAL A 215 2.32 1.16 -9.46
N THR A 216 3.06 0.11 -9.82
CA THR A 216 4.39 0.23 -10.45
C THR A 216 4.28 0.85 -11.84
N GLN A 217 3.31 0.42 -12.64
CA GLN A 217 3.13 0.96 -13.99
C GLN A 217 2.57 2.38 -13.98
N ILE A 218 1.70 2.74 -13.03
CA ILE A 218 1.26 4.13 -12.81
C ILE A 218 2.47 5.03 -12.51
N ALA A 219 3.33 4.62 -11.56
CA ALA A 219 4.53 5.37 -11.23
C ALA A 219 5.46 5.56 -12.45
N LYS A 220 5.67 4.49 -13.23
CA LYS A 220 6.45 4.53 -14.48
C LYS A 220 5.81 5.46 -15.51
N SER A 221 4.49 5.40 -15.70
CA SER A 221 3.77 6.27 -16.64
C SER A 221 3.95 7.74 -16.29
N LEU A 222 3.72 8.11 -15.01
CA LEU A 222 3.88 9.49 -14.54
C LEU A 222 5.31 10.01 -14.79
N ASN A 223 6.32 9.19 -14.47
CA ASN A 223 7.71 9.55 -14.69
C ASN A 223 8.04 9.72 -16.18
N ARG A 224 7.50 8.87 -17.07
CA ARG A 224 7.69 9.02 -18.54
C ARG A 224 7.01 10.27 -19.10
N MET A 225 5.88 10.66 -18.52
CA MET A 225 5.17 11.90 -18.86
C MET A 225 5.87 13.15 -18.30
N GLY A 226 6.96 13.01 -17.53
CA GLY A 226 7.64 14.12 -16.87
C GLY A 226 6.83 14.73 -15.72
N VAL A 227 5.81 14.03 -15.22
CA VAL A 227 4.96 14.49 -14.11
C VAL A 227 5.67 14.21 -12.79
N THR A 228 5.80 15.24 -11.96
CA THR A 228 6.42 15.16 -10.62
C THR A 228 5.47 15.69 -9.56
N TYR A 229 5.69 15.32 -8.30
CA TYR A 229 5.02 15.92 -7.15
C TYR A 229 6.02 16.68 -6.26
N THR A 230 5.55 17.66 -5.50
CA THR A 230 6.37 18.42 -4.54
C THR A 230 6.22 17.81 -3.15
N CYS A 231 7.33 17.31 -2.60
CA CYS A 231 7.34 16.81 -1.23
C CYS A 231 7.16 17.96 -0.23
N ALA A 232 6.11 17.92 0.59
CA ALA A 232 5.79 19.02 1.50
C ALA A 232 6.87 19.24 2.58
N ALA A 233 7.57 18.18 2.98
CA ALA A 233 8.65 18.22 3.97
C ALA A 233 9.93 18.87 3.41
N THR A 234 10.40 18.41 2.25
CA THR A 234 11.69 18.88 1.68
C THR A 234 11.55 20.02 0.67
N LYS A 235 10.32 20.34 0.23
CA LYS A 235 9.99 21.29 -0.86
C LYS A 235 10.59 20.94 -2.22
N GLN A 236 11.13 19.72 -2.36
CA GLN A 236 11.71 19.26 -3.61
C GLN A 236 10.66 18.57 -4.48
N SER A 237 10.80 18.78 -5.79
CA SER A 237 10.12 17.95 -6.79
C SER A 237 10.72 16.54 -6.77
N LYS A 238 9.85 15.52 -6.78
CA LYS A 238 10.22 14.11 -6.73
C LYS A 238 9.58 13.31 -7.86
N LEU A 239 10.33 12.32 -8.33
CA LEU A 239 9.83 11.26 -9.18
C LEU A 239 8.94 10.30 -8.39
N TRP A 240 8.06 9.61 -9.10
CA TRP A 240 7.10 8.67 -8.53
C TRP A 240 7.73 7.31 -8.27
N ARG A 241 7.49 6.80 -7.05
CA ARG A 241 7.69 5.39 -6.68
C ARG A 241 6.31 4.71 -6.48
N PRO A 242 6.22 3.37 -6.51
CA PRO A 242 4.99 2.66 -6.20
C PRO A 242 4.35 3.10 -4.87
N ALA A 243 5.17 3.28 -3.84
CA ALA A 243 4.75 3.79 -2.54
C ALA A 243 4.13 5.20 -2.58
N ASP A 244 4.58 6.07 -3.50
CA ASP A 244 4.03 7.42 -3.63
C ASP A 244 2.64 7.41 -4.30
N VAL A 245 2.44 6.51 -5.26
CA VAL A 245 1.12 6.27 -5.88
C VAL A 245 0.13 5.73 -4.84
N GLU A 246 0.56 4.76 -4.04
CA GLU A 246 -0.21 4.20 -2.94
C GLU A 246 -0.62 5.27 -1.92
N MET A 247 0.34 6.09 -1.46
CA MET A 247 0.06 7.18 -0.53
C MET A 247 -0.93 8.21 -1.09
N ALA A 248 -0.79 8.57 -2.37
CA ALA A 248 -1.70 9.50 -3.03
C ALA A 248 -3.13 8.95 -3.10
N ALA A 249 -3.27 7.69 -3.54
CA ALA A 249 -4.54 6.98 -3.62
C ALA A 249 -5.19 6.82 -2.24
N TYR A 250 -4.40 6.43 -1.23
CA TYR A 250 -4.81 6.34 0.17
C TYR A 250 -5.42 7.66 0.64
N TYR A 251 -4.66 8.75 0.51
CA TYR A 251 -5.05 10.06 1.04
C TYR A 251 -6.27 10.61 0.32
N TRP A 252 -6.33 10.46 -1.00
CA TRP A 252 -7.50 10.86 -1.76
C TRP A 252 -8.76 10.17 -1.24
N TRP A 253 -8.70 8.85 -1.07
CA TRP A 253 -9.86 8.09 -0.62
C TRP A 253 -10.21 8.40 0.84
N ALA A 254 -9.23 8.56 1.72
CA ALA A 254 -9.48 8.95 3.11
C ALA A 254 -10.25 10.28 3.22
N ARG A 255 -10.08 11.19 2.25
CA ARG A 255 -10.72 12.51 2.22
C ARG A 255 -12.04 12.57 1.48
N HIS A 256 -12.26 11.71 0.49
CA HIS A 256 -13.41 11.78 -0.43
C HIS A 256 -14.27 10.52 -0.48
N GLY A 257 -13.73 9.39 -0.02
CA GLY A 257 -14.46 8.14 0.05
C GLY A 257 -15.58 8.24 1.09
N LEU A 258 -16.72 7.64 0.78
CA LEU A 258 -17.82 7.50 1.74
C LEU A 258 -17.32 6.67 2.92
N SER A 259 -17.44 7.23 4.13
CA SER A 259 -17.06 6.60 5.41
C SER A 259 -17.91 5.40 5.73
#